data_AF-B6AF63-F1
#
_entry.id   AF-B6AF63-F1
#
_cell.length_a   1.000
_cell.length_b   1.000
_cell.length_c   1.000
_cell.angle_alpha   90.00
_cell.angle_beta   90.00
_cell.angle_gamma   90.00
#
_symmetry.space_group_name_H-M   'P 1'
#
loop_
_entity.id
_entity.type
_entity.pdbx_description
1 polymer ?
#
loop_
_entity_poly.entity_id
_entity_poly.type
_entity_poly.pdbx_seq_one_letter_code
_entity_poly.pdbx_strand_id
1 'polypeptide(L)'
;MNNKLNERRKKSNPFQAALKEAYKLKMEKEERENKIREVKREKKRKLEERHKRKIILCKRTSKGQPILGGTIKLILNQLEAEKKNRE
;
A
#
# COMPACT_ATOMS: atom_id res chain seq x y z
N MET A 1 9.29 -18.79 -63.18
CA MET A 1 8.60 -19.14 -61.91
C MET A 1 8.97 -18.10 -60.86
N ASN A 2 8.15 -17.08 -60.60
CA ASN A 2 8.42 -16.09 -59.54
C ASN A 2 7.08 -15.56 -58.96
N ASN A 3 6.33 -16.44 -58.28
CA ASN A 3 5.14 -16.06 -57.52
C ASN A 3 5.47 -15.98 -56.01
N LYS A 4 6.36 -15.05 -55.63
CA LYS A 4 6.70 -14.78 -54.21
C LYS A 4 6.58 -13.30 -53.82
N LEU A 5 5.79 -12.54 -54.56
CA LEU A 5 5.55 -11.12 -54.29
C LEU A 5 4.05 -10.88 -54.15
N ASN A 6 3.48 -11.21 -52.98
CA ASN A 6 2.32 -10.54 -52.39
C ASN A 6 1.79 -11.29 -51.16
N GLU A 7 2.65 -11.57 -50.18
CA GLU A 7 2.15 -11.59 -48.79
C GLU A 7 1.84 -10.14 -48.41
N ARG A 8 0.65 -9.69 -48.80
CA ARG A 8 0.10 -8.38 -48.42
C ARG A 8 0.14 -8.31 -46.89
N ARG A 9 1.07 -7.53 -46.34
CA ARG A 9 1.04 -7.10 -44.94
C ARG A 9 -0.33 -6.44 -44.73
N LYS A 10 -1.29 -7.17 -44.16
CA LYS A 10 -2.60 -6.62 -43.78
C LYS A 10 -2.30 -5.42 -42.89
N LYS A 11 -2.61 -4.22 -43.35
CA LYS A 11 -2.55 -3.01 -42.51
C LYS A 11 -3.46 -3.27 -41.32
N SER A 12 -2.92 -3.20 -40.11
CA SER A 12 -3.73 -3.30 -38.90
C SER A 12 -4.80 -2.22 -38.92
N ASN A 13 -5.97 -2.54 -38.38
CA ASN A 13 -7.05 -1.57 -38.30
C ASN A 13 -6.57 -0.36 -37.44
N PRO A 14 -6.65 0.88 -37.96
CA PRO A 14 -6.14 2.06 -37.25
C PRO A 14 -6.78 2.27 -35.87
N PHE A 15 -8.01 1.79 -35.67
CA PHE A 15 -8.71 1.88 -34.39
C PHE A 15 -8.25 0.86 -33.36
N GLN A 16 -7.59 -0.24 -33.77
CA GLN A 16 -7.12 -1.27 -32.83
C GLN A 16 -5.97 -0.78 -31.95
N ALA A 17 -5.10 0.10 -32.46
CA ALA A 17 -4.03 0.69 -31.66
C ALA A 17 -4.60 1.60 -30.57
N ALA A 18 -5.53 2.49 -30.94
CA ALA A 18 -6.23 3.38 -30.02
C ALA A 18 -7.01 2.61 -28.94
N LEU A 19 -7.70 1.52 -29.29
CA LEU A 19 -8.42 0.68 -28.32
C LEU A 19 -7.48 0.00 -27.32
N LYS A 20 -6.33 -0.50 -27.78
CA LYS A 20 -5.32 -1.10 -26.90
C LYS A 20 -4.72 -0.06 -25.94
N GLU A 21 -4.44 1.13 -26.45
CA GLU A 21 -3.91 2.23 -25.64
C GLU A 21 -4.92 2.71 -24.61
N ALA A 22 -6.19 2.89 -25.00
CA ALA A 22 -7.27 3.23 -24.07
C ALA A 22 -7.45 2.18 -22.97
N TYR A 23 -7.37 0.89 -23.30
CA TYR A 23 -7.42 -0.19 -22.31
C TYR A 23 -6.23 -0.12 -21.34
N LYS A 24 -5.01 0.10 -21.86
CA LYS A 24 -3.82 0.23 -21.03
C LYS A 24 -3.93 1.41 -20.06
N LEU A 25 -4.35 2.58 -20.55
CA LEU A 25 -4.57 3.77 -19.72
C LEU A 25 -5.62 3.53 -18.63
N LYS A 26 -6.68 2.77 -18.94
CA LYS A 26 -7.69 2.40 -17.94
C LYS A 26 -7.08 1.53 -16.83
N MET A 27 -6.31 0.50 -17.19
CA MET A 27 -5.65 -0.37 -16.21
C MET A 27 -4.63 0.39 -15.35
N GLU A 28 -3.81 1.25 -15.95
CA GLU A 28 -2.84 2.09 -15.22
C GLU A 28 -3.53 3.04 -14.24
N LYS A 29 -4.68 3.61 -14.63
CA LYS A 29 -5.47 4.47 -13.76
C LYS A 29 -6.03 3.69 -12.57
N GLU A 30 -6.61 2.52 -12.79
CA GLU A 30 -7.13 1.66 -11.72
C GLU A 30 -6.02 1.22 -10.76
N GLU A 31 -4.84 0.84 -11.26
CA GLU A 31 -3.69 0.48 -10.45
C GLU A 31 -3.22 1.66 -9.58
N ARG A 32 -3.16 2.87 -10.15
CA ARG A 32 -2.79 4.08 -9.43
C ARG A 32 -3.80 4.41 -8.33
N GLU A 33 -5.10 4.31 -8.61
CA GLU A 33 -6.15 4.53 -7.61
C GLU A 33 -6.10 3.51 -6.47
N ASN A 34 -5.78 2.25 -6.78
CA ASN A 34 -5.57 1.21 -5.77
C ASN A 34 -4.37 1.51 -4.88
N LYS A 35 -3.22 1.87 -5.46
CA LYS A 35 -2.02 2.30 -4.70
C LYS A 35 -2.32 3.48 -3.79
N ILE A 36 -3.05 4.49 -4.28
CA ILE A 36 -3.44 5.64 -3.46
C ILE A 36 -4.34 5.22 -2.28
N ARG A 37 -5.28 4.31 -2.52
CA ARG A 37 -6.17 3.78 -1.45
C ARG A 37 -5.37 3.02 -0.39
N GLU A 38 -4.43 2.19 -0.79
CA GLU A 38 -3.55 1.45 0.13
C GLU A 38 -2.71 2.39 0.98
N VAL A 39 -2.05 3.37 0.37
CA VAL A 39 -1.25 4.38 1.08
C VAL A 39 -2.11 5.16 2.08
N LYS A 40 -3.32 5.57 1.69
CA LYS A 40 -4.26 6.27 2.60
C LYS A 40 -4.66 5.39 3.78
N ARG A 41 -4.95 4.11 3.54
CA ARG A 41 -5.30 3.13 4.57
C ARG A 41 -4.14 2.92 5.55
N GLU A 42 -2.93 2.75 5.03
CA GLU A 42 -1.73 2.57 5.86
C GLU A 42 -1.43 3.80 6.71
N LYS A 43 -1.52 5.00 6.12
CA LYS A 43 -1.37 6.27 6.84
C LYS A 43 -2.39 6.39 7.98
N LYS A 44 -3.66 6.08 7.71
CA LYS A 44 -4.71 6.09 8.74
C LYS A 44 -4.38 5.13 9.88
N ARG A 45 -3.99 3.88 9.57
CA ARG A 45 -3.59 2.89 10.56
C ARG A 45 -2.43 3.38 11.44
N LYS A 46 -1.38 3.95 10.83
CA LYS A 46 -0.21 4.50 11.55
C LYS A 46 -0.60 5.65 12.49
N LEU A 47 -1.52 6.52 12.07
CA LEU A 47 -2.00 7.63 12.88
C LEU A 47 -2.82 7.15 14.08
N GLU A 48 -3.73 6.20 13.87
CA GLU A 48 -4.52 5.59 14.96
C GLU A 48 -3.62 4.89 15.97
N GLU A 49 -2.61 4.16 15.49
CA GLU A 49 -1.63 3.51 16.36
C GLU A 49 -0.84 4.54 17.18
N ARG A 50 -0.33 5.60 16.54
CA ARG A 50 0.37 6.69 17.22
C ARG A 50 -0.50 7.34 18.31
N HIS A 51 -1.78 7.57 18.01
CA HIS A 51 -2.72 8.14 18.96
C HIS A 51 -2.93 7.21 20.18
N LYS A 52 -3.14 5.92 19.95
CA LYS A 52 -3.25 4.92 21.02
C LYS A 52 -1.99 4.88 21.90
N ARG A 53 -0.80 4.89 21.28
CA ARG A 53 0.48 4.95 22.04
C ARG A 53 0.57 6.22 22.89
N LYS A 54 0.19 7.38 22.34
CA LYS A 54 0.16 8.64 23.09
C LYS A 54 -0.73 8.55 24.32
N ILE A 55 -1.95 8.01 24.18
CA ILE A 55 -2.88 7.84 25.31
C ILE A 55 -2.24 7.00 26.42
N ILE A 56 -1.61 5.87 26.05
CA ILE A 56 -0.97 4.97 27.02
C ILE A 56 0.18 5.68 27.75
N LEU A 57 1.07 6.33 27.02
CA LEU A 57 2.27 6.97 27.58
C LEU A 57 1.96 8.21 28.42
N CYS A 58 0.90 8.94 28.07
CA CYS A 58 0.47 10.13 28.81
C CYS A 58 -0.44 9.79 30.00
N LYS A 59 -0.82 8.53 30.21
CA LYS A 59 -1.75 8.14 31.27
C LYS A 59 -1.13 8.38 32.65
N ARG A 60 -1.86 9.10 33.50
CA ARG A 60 -1.42 9.49 34.85
C ARG A 60 -2.47 9.09 35.89
N THR A 61 -2.03 8.89 37.14
CA THR A 61 -2.92 8.68 38.29
C THR A 61 -3.58 9.99 38.73
N SER A 62 -4.54 9.93 39.66
CA SER A 62 -5.15 11.13 40.26
C SER A 62 -4.15 12.07 40.92
N LYS A 63 -3.01 11.53 41.39
CA LYS A 63 -1.89 12.30 41.97
C LYS A 63 -0.86 12.77 40.93
N GLY A 64 -1.13 12.58 39.63
CA GLY A 64 -0.24 13.00 38.55
C GLY A 64 0.98 12.12 38.30
N GLN A 65 1.05 10.94 38.94
CA GLN A 65 2.14 9.98 38.69
C GLN A 65 1.90 9.20 37.39
N PRO A 66 2.94 8.87 36.61
CA PRO A 66 2.76 8.11 35.38
C PRO A 66 2.30 6.67 35.66
N ILE A 67 1.35 6.16 34.86
CA ILE A 67 0.90 4.77 34.94
C ILE A 67 1.75 3.92 33.98
N LEU A 68 2.65 3.10 34.54
CA LEU A 68 3.63 2.37 33.74
C LEU A 68 3.13 1.05 33.13
N GLY A 69 2.05 0.46 33.65
CA GLY A 69 1.60 -0.87 33.21
C GLY A 69 1.34 -0.99 31.71
N GLY A 70 0.72 0.03 31.10
CA GLY A 70 0.52 0.08 29.66
C GLY A 70 1.81 0.29 28.87
N THR A 71 2.73 1.09 29.40
CA THR A 71 4.06 1.33 28.82
C THR A 71 4.91 0.07 28.82
N ILE A 72 4.93 -0.68 29.93
CA ILE A 72 5.66 -1.96 30.05
C ILE A 72 5.13 -2.95 29.02
N LYS A 73 3.81 -3.11 28.91
CA LYS A 73 3.20 -3.99 27.91
C LYS A 73 3.59 -3.62 26.48
N LEU A 74 3.65 -2.32 26.18
CA LEU A 74 4.06 -1.83 24.87
C LEU A 74 5.51 -2.21 24.56
N ILE A 75 6.42 -2.06 25.53
CA ILE A 75 7.84 -2.44 25.39
C ILE A 75 7.98 -3.96 25.18
N LEU A 76 7.29 -4.78 25.98
CA LEU A 76 7.33 -6.24 25.85
C LEU A 76 6.86 -6.68 24.45
N ASN A 77 5.76 -6.12 23.96
CA ASN A 77 5.28 -6.42 22.60
C ASN A 77 6.31 -6.05 21.51
N GLN A 78 7.06 -4.95 21.70
CA GLN A 78 8.11 -4.57 20.76
C GLN A 78 9.28 -5.57 20.78
N LEU A 79 9.71 -5.99 21.97
CA LEU A 79 10.76 -7.00 22.12
C LEU A 79 10.36 -8.34 21.52
N GLU A 80 9.11 -8.78 21.71
CA GLU A 80 8.59 -10.00 21.07
C GLU A 80 8.56 -9.90 19.54
N ALA A 81 8.15 -8.76 19.00
CA ALA A 81 8.14 -8.53 17.56
C ALA A 81 9.56 -8.53 16.98
N GLU A 82 10.52 -7.91 17.68
CA GLU A 82 11.93 -7.93 17.28
C GLU A 82 12.52 -9.33 17.32
N LYS A 83 12.19 -10.12 18.35
CA LYS A 83 12.63 -11.52 18.44
C LYS A 83 12.13 -12.34 17.26
N LYS A 84 10.84 -12.24 16.92
CA LYS A 84 10.24 -12.94 15.77
C LYS A 84 10.83 -12.55 14.42
N ASN A 85 11.34 -11.33 14.29
CA ASN A 85 11.97 -10.87 13.04
C ASN A 85 13.44 -11.32 12.90
N ARG A 86 14.05 -11.84 13.99
CA ARG A 86 15.43 -12.33 14.00
C ARG A 86 15.52 -13.85 13.85
N GLU A 87 14.44 -14.57 14.12
CA GLU A 87 14.24 -16.00 13.85
C GLU A 87 13.84 -16.22 12.39
#